data_AF-A0A093V8N1-F1
#
_entry.id   AF-A0A093V8N1-F1
#
_cell.length_a   1.000
_cell.length_b   1.000
_cell.length_c   1.000
_cell.angle_alpha   90.00
_cell.angle_beta   90.00
_cell.angle_gamma   90.00
#
_symmetry.space_group_name_H-M   'P 1'
#
loop_
_entity.id
_entity.type
_entity.pdbx_description
1 polymer ?
#
loop_
_entity_poly.entity_id
_entity_poly.type
_entity_poly.pdbx_seq_one_letter_code
_entity_poly.pdbx_strand_id
1 'polypeptide(L)'
;MHSNSISFPQKRQRSGSSAEISQGSKRKSSHPPVAYWDNLSKIWLTAESLRELDRRTSSAPGFQHAELKKEHLHFAPDFLRDCSPTRLREIKSLAASGGPDLTGLRNSKGLPEPNNMEEVRKILARPRDSQITRSNFLKFKRVEARASKEKGVTSLVIPILDGEMDDDPKCVGGDYPFSNLAPLTDGTLPAAKPDHHFGARPEDLNRQIRDELNHYIVPSTQSDLAMLQNFF
;
A
#
# COMPACT_ATOMS: atom_id res chain seq x y z
N MET A 1 -4.42 20.40 -59.81
CA MET A 1 -5.54 21.26 -59.37
C MET A 1 -6.80 20.41 -59.30
N HIS A 2 -7.39 20.25 -58.10
CA HIS A 2 -8.81 19.98 -57.83
C HIS A 2 -9.42 18.65 -58.35
N SER A 3 -10.46 18.04 -57.75
CA SER A 3 -10.98 18.07 -56.36
C SER A 3 -11.92 16.85 -56.16
N ASN A 4 -12.30 16.56 -54.91
CA ASN A 4 -13.21 15.47 -54.52
C ASN A 4 -14.55 15.41 -55.29
N SER A 5 -15.15 14.22 -55.35
CA SER A 5 -16.58 14.04 -55.04
C SER A 5 -16.90 12.62 -54.53
N ILE A 6 -17.94 12.51 -53.71
CA ILE A 6 -18.33 11.32 -52.94
C ILE A 6 -19.42 10.54 -53.70
N SER A 7 -19.52 9.22 -53.49
CA SER A 7 -20.72 8.46 -53.84
C SER A 7 -21.01 7.33 -52.84
N PHE A 8 -22.26 7.23 -52.38
CA PHE A 8 -22.76 6.21 -51.46
C PHE A 8 -23.73 5.25 -52.18
N PRO A 9 -23.67 3.94 -51.92
CA PRO A 9 -24.80 3.02 -52.05
C PRO A 9 -25.20 2.50 -50.66
N GLN A 10 -26.24 3.04 -50.01
CA GLN A 10 -27.68 2.87 -50.29
C GLN A 10 -28.24 1.49 -49.87
N LYS A 11 -29.14 1.56 -48.89
CA LYS A 11 -29.72 0.46 -48.10
C LYS A 11 -30.71 -0.36 -48.93
N ARG A 12 -30.41 -1.62 -49.24
CA ARG A 12 -31.40 -2.58 -49.79
C ARG A 12 -32.06 -3.35 -48.65
N GLN A 13 -33.37 -3.17 -48.45
CA GLN A 13 -34.16 -4.16 -47.72
C GLN A 13 -34.51 -5.34 -48.64
N ARG A 14 -34.58 -6.54 -48.07
CA ARG A 14 -35.42 -7.64 -48.57
C ARG A 14 -36.14 -8.26 -47.37
N SER A 15 -37.37 -8.68 -47.59
CA SER A 15 -38.30 -9.13 -46.57
C SER A 15 -38.39 -10.66 -46.49
N GLY A 16 -38.77 -11.15 -45.30
CA GLY A 16 -39.41 -12.45 -45.11
C GLY A 16 -38.49 -13.67 -44.96
N SER A 17 -38.37 -14.16 -43.73
CA SER A 17 -39.00 -15.44 -43.32
C SER A 17 -38.83 -15.65 -41.81
N SER A 18 -39.83 -16.21 -41.14
CA SER A 18 -39.74 -16.57 -39.72
C SER A 18 -39.05 -17.91 -39.53
N ALA A 19 -38.14 -17.99 -38.56
CA ALA A 19 -37.72 -19.24 -37.93
C ALA A 19 -37.40 -18.95 -36.47
N GLU A 20 -38.33 -19.27 -35.57
CA GLU A 20 -38.12 -19.11 -34.13
C GLU A 20 -37.15 -20.18 -33.64
N ILE A 21 -35.99 -19.75 -33.13
CA ILE A 21 -35.11 -20.63 -32.35
C ILE A 21 -34.87 -19.97 -31.00
N SER A 22 -35.70 -20.35 -30.02
CA SER A 22 -35.57 -19.89 -28.64
C SER A 22 -34.34 -20.50 -27.98
N GLN A 23 -33.25 -19.72 -27.88
CA GLN A 23 -32.10 -20.06 -27.04
C GLN A 23 -32.04 -19.12 -25.83
N GLY A 24 -32.53 -19.61 -24.69
CA GLY A 24 -32.48 -18.88 -23.42
C GLY A 24 -31.04 -18.52 -23.04
N SER A 25 -30.83 -17.27 -22.63
CA SER A 25 -29.51 -16.74 -22.30
C SER A 25 -28.92 -17.39 -21.05
N LYS A 26 -28.22 -18.52 -21.23
CA LYS A 26 -27.35 -19.11 -20.21
C LYS A 26 -26.14 -18.21 -20.03
N ARG A 27 -26.28 -17.20 -19.16
CA ARG A 27 -25.16 -16.40 -18.63
C ARG A 27 -24.09 -17.35 -18.09
N LYS A 28 -22.99 -17.51 -18.82
CA LYS A 28 -21.82 -18.25 -18.32
C LYS A 28 -21.25 -17.47 -17.13
N SER A 29 -21.14 -18.12 -15.98
CA SER A 29 -20.47 -17.56 -14.80
C SER A 29 -19.00 -17.26 -15.15
N SER A 30 -18.57 -16.00 -15.02
CA SER A 30 -17.24 -15.57 -15.46
C SER A 30 -16.10 -15.95 -14.50
N HIS A 31 -16.41 -16.59 -13.38
CA HIS A 31 -15.44 -17.02 -12.38
C HIS A 31 -14.58 -18.18 -12.93
N PRO A 32 -13.23 -18.10 -12.86
CA PRO A 32 -12.37 -19.21 -13.22
C PRO A 32 -12.62 -20.48 -12.38
N PRO A 33 -12.38 -21.68 -12.90
CA PRO A 33 -12.44 -22.92 -12.12
C PRO A 33 -11.51 -22.87 -10.90
N VAL A 34 -11.84 -23.58 -9.81
CA VAL A 34 -11.05 -23.58 -8.56
C VAL A 34 -9.55 -23.82 -8.82
N ALA A 35 -9.24 -24.81 -9.66
CA ALA A 35 -7.87 -25.17 -10.03
C ALA A 35 -7.07 -24.08 -10.80
N TYR A 36 -7.72 -23.05 -11.36
CA TYR A 36 -7.00 -21.88 -11.88
C TYR A 36 -6.29 -21.14 -10.75
N TRP A 37 -6.98 -20.95 -9.62
CA TRP A 37 -6.47 -20.22 -8.45
C TRP A 37 -5.36 -20.99 -7.73
N ASP A 38 -5.41 -22.32 -7.73
CA ASP A 38 -4.37 -23.18 -7.13
C ASP A 38 -3.03 -23.17 -7.91
N ASN A 39 -3.06 -22.80 -9.20
CA ASN A 39 -1.91 -22.86 -10.11
C ASN A 39 -1.38 -21.47 -10.51
N LEU A 40 -1.74 -20.40 -9.78
CA LEU A 40 -1.24 -19.06 -10.05
C LEU A 40 0.20 -18.86 -9.55
N SER A 41 1.14 -18.66 -10.47
CA SER A 41 2.53 -18.27 -10.16
C SER A 41 2.66 -16.92 -9.43
N LYS A 42 1.61 -16.08 -9.48
CA LYS A 42 1.47 -14.85 -8.70
C LYS A 42 -0.03 -14.53 -8.52
N ILE A 43 -0.46 -14.34 -7.27
CA ILE A 43 -1.80 -13.88 -6.95
C ILE A 43 -1.83 -12.35 -7.08
N TRP A 44 -2.78 -11.82 -7.85
CA TRP A 44 -3.03 -10.38 -7.99
C TRP A 44 -4.31 -10.02 -7.24
N LEU A 45 -4.25 -9.04 -6.35
CA LEU A 45 -5.39 -8.55 -5.55
C LEU A 45 -6.42 -7.89 -6.47
N THR A 46 -7.43 -8.68 -6.84
CA THR A 46 -8.53 -8.33 -7.72
C THR A 46 -9.85 -8.67 -7.05
N ALA A 47 -10.96 -8.08 -7.49
CA ALA A 47 -12.28 -8.43 -6.97
C ALA A 47 -12.59 -9.94 -7.09
N GLU A 48 -12.04 -10.61 -8.12
CA GLU A 48 -12.19 -12.04 -8.34
C GLU A 48 -11.33 -12.89 -7.40
N SER A 49 -10.08 -12.48 -7.12
CA SER A 49 -9.23 -13.20 -6.15
C SER A 49 -9.77 -13.08 -4.72
N LEU A 50 -10.35 -11.93 -4.38
CA LEU A 50 -11.00 -11.71 -3.08
C LEU A 50 -12.25 -12.58 -2.96
N ARG A 51 -13.09 -12.66 -4.01
CA ARG A 51 -14.25 -13.57 -4.05
C ARG A 51 -13.87 -15.04 -3.89
N GLU A 52 -12.79 -15.50 -4.51
CA GLU A 52 -12.29 -16.87 -4.32
C GLU A 52 -11.75 -17.09 -2.90
N LEU A 53 -11.05 -16.11 -2.31
CA LEU A 53 -10.58 -16.18 -0.93
C LEU A 53 -11.76 -16.29 0.05
N ASP A 54 -12.77 -15.41 -0.08
CA ASP A 54 -13.99 -15.45 0.73
C ASP A 54 -14.72 -16.79 0.58
N ARG A 55 -14.81 -17.32 -0.66
CA ARG A 55 -15.41 -18.63 -0.93
C ARG A 55 -14.64 -19.77 -0.25
N ARG A 56 -13.30 -19.75 -0.28
CA ARG A 56 -12.45 -20.75 0.38
C ARG A 56 -12.58 -20.68 1.89
N THR A 57 -12.48 -19.49 2.49
CA THR A 57 -12.66 -19.28 3.94
C THR A 57 -14.05 -19.74 4.41
N SER A 58 -15.11 -19.40 3.67
CA SER A 58 -16.48 -19.82 3.96
C SER A 58 -16.73 -21.32 3.78
N SER A 59 -15.84 -22.05 3.11
CA SER A 59 -15.93 -23.50 2.85
C SER A 59 -15.03 -24.33 3.78
N ALA A 60 -14.21 -23.71 4.63
CA ALA A 60 -13.16 -24.39 5.39
C ALA A 60 -13.71 -25.03 6.69
N PRO A 61 -13.67 -26.37 6.86
CA PRO A 61 -14.15 -27.02 8.08
C PRO A 61 -13.27 -26.65 9.27
N GLY A 62 -13.79 -25.83 10.17
CA GLY A 62 -13.06 -25.19 11.27
C GLY A 62 -13.39 -23.70 11.37
N PHE A 63 -13.62 -23.04 10.23
CA PHE A 63 -14.18 -21.68 10.17
C PHE A 63 -15.70 -21.73 10.32
N GLN A 64 -16.16 -22.15 11.51
CA GLN A 64 -17.43 -21.64 12.01
C GLN A 64 -17.26 -20.15 12.28
N HIS A 65 -17.46 -19.33 11.25
CA HIS A 65 -17.94 -17.98 11.47
C HIS A 65 -19.26 -18.12 12.23
N ALA A 66 -19.23 -17.92 13.55
CA ALA A 66 -20.41 -17.52 14.28
C ALA A 66 -20.97 -16.32 13.50
N GLU A 67 -22.17 -16.48 12.94
CA GLU A 67 -22.65 -15.59 11.89
C GLU A 67 -22.68 -14.16 12.44
N LEU A 68 -21.70 -13.36 12.02
CA LEU A 68 -21.57 -11.96 12.39
C LEU A 68 -22.68 -11.24 11.66
N LYS A 69 -23.87 -11.28 12.28
CA LYS A 69 -25.08 -10.62 11.81
C LYS A 69 -24.69 -9.21 11.38
N LYS A 70 -25.01 -8.88 10.13
CA LYS A 70 -24.60 -7.61 9.48
C LYS A 70 -25.18 -6.35 10.16
N GLU A 71 -25.98 -6.55 11.19
CA GLU A 71 -26.43 -5.59 12.17
C GLU A 71 -25.22 -4.98 12.92
N HIS A 72 -24.81 -3.79 12.48
CA HIS A 72 -24.03 -2.81 13.26
C HIS A 72 -22.49 -3.00 13.33
N LEU A 73 -21.84 -3.11 12.16
CA LEU A 73 -20.45 -2.65 11.99
C LEU A 73 -20.39 -1.10 12.06
N HIS A 74 -20.46 -0.53 13.27
CA HIS A 74 -20.24 0.91 13.46
C HIS A 74 -18.77 1.28 13.35
N PHE A 75 -18.52 2.51 12.88
CA PHE A 75 -17.22 3.17 13.01
C PHE A 75 -16.89 3.29 14.51
N ALA A 76 -15.70 2.83 14.92
CA ALA A 76 -15.39 2.62 16.34
C ALA A 76 -15.54 3.88 17.23
N PRO A 77 -15.19 5.10 16.79
CA PRO A 77 -15.47 6.33 17.54
C PRO A 77 -16.95 6.54 17.88
N ASP A 78 -17.88 6.13 17.03
CA ASP A 78 -19.32 6.33 17.27
C ASP A 78 -19.86 5.29 18.25
N PHE A 79 -19.45 4.02 18.10
CA PHE A 79 -19.68 3.00 19.13
C PHE A 79 -19.12 3.41 20.51
N LEU A 80 -17.99 4.13 20.55
CA LEU A 80 -17.40 4.63 21.79
C LEU A 80 -18.13 5.85 22.38
N ARG A 81 -18.85 6.65 21.58
CA ARG A 81 -19.74 7.72 22.08
C ARG A 81 -20.95 7.14 22.78
N ASP A 82 -21.58 6.13 22.17
CA ASP A 82 -22.80 5.49 22.68
C ASP A 82 -22.52 4.34 23.67
N CYS A 83 -21.26 4.16 24.06
CA CYS A 83 -20.82 3.08 24.93
C CYS A 83 -21.21 3.32 26.39
N SER A 84 -21.86 2.35 27.05
CA SER A 84 -22.27 2.51 28.44
C SER A 84 -21.06 2.67 29.40
N PRO A 85 -21.18 3.43 30.50
CA PRO A 85 -20.06 3.65 31.43
C PRO A 85 -19.45 2.40 32.06
N THR A 86 -20.16 1.26 32.04
CA THR A 86 -19.62 -0.04 32.46
C THR A 86 -18.80 -0.68 31.34
N ARG A 87 -19.34 -0.76 30.12
CA ARG A 87 -18.62 -1.29 28.95
C ARG A 87 -17.38 -0.47 28.60
N LEU A 88 -17.42 0.85 28.79
CA LEU A 88 -16.25 1.72 28.61
C LEU A 88 -15.13 1.42 29.63
N ARG A 89 -15.48 1.00 30.86
CA ARG A 89 -14.51 0.57 31.88
C ARG A 89 -13.92 -0.80 31.54
N GLU A 90 -14.73 -1.73 31.05
CA GLU A 90 -14.29 -3.04 30.56
C GLU A 90 -13.28 -2.89 29.40
N ILE A 91 -13.60 -2.06 28.39
CA ILE A 91 -12.71 -1.78 27.25
C ILE A 91 -11.39 -1.15 27.73
N LYS A 92 -11.43 -0.19 28.66
CA LYS A 92 -10.21 0.42 29.23
C LYS A 92 -9.38 -0.57 30.04
N SER A 93 -10.02 -1.47 30.80
CA SER A 93 -9.35 -2.53 31.57
C SER A 93 -8.64 -3.52 30.64
N LEU A 94 -9.33 -3.99 29.59
CA LEU A 94 -8.75 -4.86 28.57
C LEU A 94 -7.55 -4.19 27.87
N ALA A 95 -7.70 -2.94 27.43
CA ALA A 95 -6.61 -2.19 26.79
C ALA A 95 -5.39 -2.02 27.71
N ALA A 96 -5.60 -1.68 28.99
CA ALA A 96 -4.54 -1.59 29.99
C ALA A 96 -3.86 -2.94 30.30
N SER A 97 -4.56 -4.05 30.05
CA SER A 97 -4.07 -5.43 30.25
C SER A 97 -3.37 -6.01 29.00
N GLY A 98 -3.18 -5.22 27.94
CA GLY A 98 -2.56 -5.65 26.68
C GLY A 98 -3.55 -6.20 25.63
N GLY A 99 -4.86 -6.12 25.88
CA GLY A 99 -5.92 -6.65 25.03
C GLY A 99 -6.41 -8.04 25.46
N PRO A 100 -7.38 -8.62 24.72
CA PRO A 100 -7.80 -10.01 24.91
C PRO A 100 -6.70 -10.98 24.43
N ASP A 101 -6.67 -12.20 24.98
CA ASP A 101 -5.72 -13.24 24.54
C ASP A 101 -5.96 -13.64 23.07
N LEU A 102 -4.96 -13.40 22.22
CA LEU A 102 -4.99 -13.71 20.80
C LEU A 102 -4.41 -15.10 20.46
N THR A 103 -4.07 -15.93 21.47
CA THR A 103 -3.53 -17.28 21.28
C THR A 103 -4.45 -18.19 20.47
N GLY A 104 -5.78 -17.96 20.53
CA GLY A 104 -6.77 -18.62 19.68
C GLY A 104 -6.65 -18.27 18.19
N LEU A 105 -6.31 -17.02 17.84
CA LEU A 105 -6.05 -16.61 16.45
C LEU A 105 -4.70 -17.14 15.95
N ARG A 106 -3.70 -17.20 16.84
CA ARG A 106 -2.34 -17.67 16.52
C ARG A 106 -2.28 -19.14 16.10
N ASN A 107 -3.31 -19.91 16.43
CA ASN A 107 -3.47 -21.33 16.08
C ASN A 107 -4.74 -21.56 15.22
N SER A 108 -4.93 -20.77 14.16
CA SER A 108 -6.04 -20.90 13.21
C SER A 108 -5.98 -22.19 12.37
N LYS A 109 -6.29 -23.32 13.02
CA LYS A 109 -6.35 -24.68 12.44
C LYS A 109 -7.39 -24.75 11.32
N GLY A 110 -6.95 -24.54 10.08
CA GLY A 110 -7.82 -24.60 8.90
C GLY A 110 -7.26 -23.88 7.67
N LEU A 111 -6.36 -22.91 7.84
CA LEU A 111 -5.61 -22.33 6.73
C LEU A 111 -4.42 -23.25 6.37
N PRO A 112 -4.22 -23.63 5.09
CA PRO A 112 -3.02 -24.34 4.66
C PRO A 112 -1.80 -23.42 4.75
N GLU A 113 -0.64 -23.98 5.08
CA GLU A 113 0.60 -23.18 5.16
C GLU A 113 0.98 -22.63 3.76
N PRO A 114 1.26 -21.32 3.60
CA PRO A 114 1.64 -20.76 2.31
C PRO A 114 2.91 -21.42 1.74
N ASN A 115 2.88 -21.73 0.44
CA ASN A 115 3.91 -22.52 -0.25
C ASN A 115 5.31 -21.88 -0.26
N ASN A 116 5.43 -20.60 0.12
CA ASN A 116 6.68 -19.86 0.26
C ASN A 116 7.19 -19.75 1.71
N MET A 117 6.51 -20.32 2.70
CA MET A 117 6.85 -20.13 4.12
C MET A 117 8.25 -20.58 4.48
N GLU A 118 8.78 -21.63 3.86
CA GLU A 118 10.16 -22.07 4.13
C GLU A 118 11.20 -21.04 3.66
N GLU A 119 10.99 -20.36 2.52
CA GLU A 119 11.87 -19.26 2.11
C GLU A 119 11.67 -18.03 3.01
N VAL A 120 10.46 -17.76 3.50
CA VAL A 120 10.21 -16.70 4.50
C VAL A 120 10.94 -16.99 5.82
N ARG A 121 10.84 -18.22 6.35
CA ARG A 121 11.61 -18.67 7.53
C ARG A 121 13.11 -18.52 7.29
N LYS A 122 13.61 -18.96 6.13
CA LYS A 122 15.01 -18.87 5.70
C LYS A 122 15.49 -17.42 5.47
N ILE A 123 14.61 -16.47 5.18
CA ILE A 123 14.93 -15.03 5.16
C ILE A 123 14.99 -14.50 6.60
N LEU A 124 14.00 -14.80 7.43
CA LEU A 124 13.93 -14.37 8.84
C LEU A 124 15.02 -14.98 9.73
N ALA A 125 15.54 -16.15 9.37
CA ALA A 125 16.64 -16.84 10.04
C ALA A 125 18.03 -16.36 9.62
N ARG A 126 18.15 -15.53 8.57
CA ARG A 126 19.40 -14.82 8.29
C ARG A 126 19.62 -13.82 9.42
N PRO A 127 20.81 -13.76 10.05
CA PRO A 127 21.16 -12.62 10.87
C PRO A 127 20.94 -11.34 10.05
N ARG A 128 20.20 -10.36 10.59
CA ARG A 128 20.19 -9.02 10.00
C ARG A 128 21.62 -8.50 10.11
N ASP A 129 22.21 -8.04 9.02
CA ASP A 129 23.56 -7.48 9.08
C ASP A 129 23.54 -6.04 9.58
N SER A 130 23.00 -5.86 10.79
CA SER A 130 22.98 -4.59 11.53
C SER A 130 24.30 -4.35 12.27
N GLN A 131 25.41 -4.89 11.77
CA GLN A 131 26.72 -4.75 12.38
C GLN A 131 27.34 -3.41 11.97
N ILE A 132 26.96 -2.35 12.69
CA ILE A 132 27.72 -1.09 12.71
C ILE A 132 29.17 -1.45 13.02
N THR A 133 30.03 -1.33 12.01
CA THR A 133 31.42 -1.79 12.15
C THR A 133 32.12 -1.03 13.28
N ARG A 134 33.13 -1.64 13.91
CA ARG A 134 33.92 -0.94 14.95
C ARG A 134 34.56 0.35 14.43
N SER A 135 34.82 0.43 13.11
CA SER A 135 35.21 1.67 12.43
C SER A 135 34.09 2.70 12.45
N ASN A 136 32.87 2.34 12.03
CA ASN A 136 31.73 3.25 11.93
C ASN A 136 31.26 3.73 13.31
N PHE A 137 31.34 2.89 14.36
CA PHE A 137 31.13 3.33 15.75
C PHE A 137 32.19 4.33 16.25
N LEU A 138 33.45 4.19 15.82
CA LEU A 138 34.52 5.14 16.15
C LEU A 138 34.43 6.43 15.31
N LYS A 139 33.95 6.34 14.05
CA LYS A 139 33.57 7.45 13.17
C LYS A 139 32.45 8.27 13.82
N PHE A 140 31.37 7.61 14.23
CA PHE A 140 30.23 8.18 14.96
C PHE A 140 30.69 8.96 16.21
N LYS A 141 31.37 8.32 17.17
CA LYS A 141 31.81 8.99 18.41
C LYS A 141 32.77 10.17 18.20
N ARG A 142 33.53 10.18 17.10
CA ARG A 142 34.42 11.31 16.75
C ARG A 142 33.64 12.49 16.19
N VAL A 143 32.53 12.22 15.51
CA VAL A 143 31.70 13.22 14.83
C VAL A 143 30.62 13.78 15.76
N GLU A 144 29.96 12.93 16.55
CA GLU A 144 29.00 13.32 17.59
C GLU A 144 29.63 14.31 18.59
N ALA A 145 30.83 14.00 19.13
CA ALA A 145 31.61 14.90 19.98
C ALA A 145 32.06 16.22 19.33
N ARG A 146 31.71 16.48 18.06
CA ARG A 146 31.94 17.73 17.32
C ARG A 146 30.64 18.36 16.80
N ALA A 147 29.52 17.64 16.83
CA ALA A 147 28.22 18.04 16.32
C ALA A 147 27.46 18.91 17.35
N SER A 148 27.99 20.09 17.65
CA SER A 148 27.48 21.01 18.69
C SER A 148 26.17 21.73 18.35
N LYS A 149 25.58 21.48 17.17
CA LYS A 149 24.33 22.08 16.69
C LYS A 149 23.59 21.09 15.80
N GLU A 150 22.27 21.22 15.75
CA GLU A 150 21.32 20.52 14.88
C GLU A 150 21.88 20.20 13.48
N LYS A 151 22.19 21.21 12.66
CA LYS A 151 22.76 20.99 11.31
C LYS A 151 24.07 20.19 11.30
N GLY A 152 24.88 20.26 12.36
CA GLY A 152 26.08 19.42 12.52
C GLY A 152 25.75 17.95 12.84
N VAL A 153 24.64 17.70 13.53
CA VAL A 153 24.09 16.35 13.72
C VAL A 153 23.51 15.85 12.40
N THR A 154 22.63 16.62 11.77
CA THR A 154 21.93 16.26 10.53
C THR A 154 22.87 16.02 9.35
N SER A 155 23.91 16.84 9.17
CA SER A 155 24.83 16.70 8.02
C SER A 155 26.01 15.75 8.26
N LEU A 156 26.27 15.27 9.48
CA LEU A 156 27.47 14.47 9.79
C LEU A 156 27.21 13.21 10.63
N VAL A 157 26.24 13.24 11.55
CA VAL A 157 25.91 12.11 12.44
C VAL A 157 24.84 11.22 11.80
N ILE A 158 23.77 11.81 11.26
CA ILE A 158 22.66 11.07 10.63
C ILE A 158 23.17 10.14 9.49
N PRO A 159 24.01 10.60 8.53
CA PRO A 159 24.60 9.73 7.50
C PRO A 159 25.54 8.61 8.00
N ILE A 160 25.87 8.55 9.30
CA ILE A 160 26.61 7.42 9.89
C ILE A 160 25.63 6.39 10.51
N LEU A 161 24.42 6.83 10.85
CA LEU A 161 23.33 5.99 11.37
C LEU A 161 22.51 5.37 10.24
N ASP A 162 22.27 6.11 9.15
CA ASP A 162 21.59 5.62 7.95
C ASP A 162 22.36 4.46 7.31
N GLY A 163 23.69 4.59 7.27
CA GLY A 163 24.63 3.55 6.87
C GLY A 163 25.69 4.05 5.91
N GLU A 164 26.61 3.17 5.52
CA GLU A 164 27.53 3.43 4.40
C GLU A 164 26.83 3.01 3.10
N MET A 165 25.73 3.72 2.80
CA MET A 165 24.97 3.58 1.56
C MET A 165 25.57 4.53 0.52
N ASP A 166 25.79 4.06 -0.70
CA ASP A 166 26.14 4.90 -1.85
C ASP A 166 24.89 5.65 -2.36
N ASP A 167 24.16 6.31 -1.44
CA ASP A 167 22.96 7.06 -1.74
C ASP A 167 23.32 8.29 -2.58
N ASP A 168 22.80 8.30 -3.81
CA ASP A 168 22.99 9.41 -4.74
C ASP A 168 22.46 10.72 -4.11
N PRO A 169 23.23 11.84 -4.13
CA PRO A 169 22.82 13.08 -3.47
C PRO A 169 21.49 13.70 -3.95
N LYS A 170 20.89 13.24 -5.07
CA LYS A 170 19.55 13.65 -5.49
C LYS A 170 18.42 12.86 -4.80
N CYS A 171 18.72 11.73 -4.16
CA CYS A 171 17.77 10.90 -3.41
C CYS A 171 17.60 11.35 -1.96
N VAL A 172 18.42 12.32 -1.50
CA VAL A 172 18.41 12.86 -0.14
C VAL A 172 18.10 14.36 -0.21
N GLY A 173 17.14 14.81 0.58
CA GLY A 173 16.73 16.21 0.68
C GLY A 173 16.76 16.72 2.12
N GLY A 174 16.65 18.02 2.31
CA GLY A 174 16.63 18.64 3.63
C GLY A 174 16.74 20.16 3.57
N ASP A 175 16.47 20.81 4.69
CA ASP A 175 16.60 22.27 4.88
C ASP A 175 15.65 23.15 4.03
N TYR A 176 14.76 22.58 3.20
CA TYR A 176 13.77 23.30 2.40
C TYR A 176 12.31 22.96 2.79
N PRO A 177 11.36 23.91 2.63
CA PRO A 177 9.94 23.65 2.84
C PRO A 177 9.32 22.87 1.68
N PHE A 178 8.32 22.06 1.99
CA PHE A 178 7.53 21.26 1.03
C PHE A 178 6.46 22.13 0.35
N SER A 179 6.91 23.17 -0.36
CA SER A 179 6.07 24.27 -0.89
C SER A 179 5.23 23.92 -2.13
N ASN A 180 5.43 22.75 -2.75
CA ASN A 180 4.66 22.32 -3.92
C ASN A 180 3.53 21.32 -3.58
N LEU A 181 3.49 20.78 -2.36
CA LEU A 181 2.47 19.82 -1.96
C LEU A 181 1.11 20.49 -1.69
N ALA A 182 0.04 19.80 -2.05
CA ALA A 182 -1.33 20.19 -1.71
C ALA A 182 -1.55 20.14 -0.19
N PRO A 183 -2.35 21.06 0.39
CA PRO A 183 -2.68 21.00 1.81
C PRO A 183 -3.35 19.70 2.22
N LEU A 184 -2.90 19.12 3.34
CA LEU A 184 -3.53 17.94 3.97
C LEU A 184 -4.83 18.28 4.74
N THR A 185 -5.20 19.56 4.80
CA THR A 185 -6.26 20.14 5.62
C THR A 185 -6.84 21.38 4.92
N ASP A 186 -7.46 22.30 5.65
CA ASP A 186 -8.05 23.57 5.17
C ASP A 186 -7.03 24.61 4.65
N GLY A 187 -5.73 24.29 4.64
CA GLY A 187 -4.67 25.21 4.24
C GLY A 187 -4.10 26.07 5.38
N THR A 188 -4.55 25.89 6.62
CA THR A 188 -3.99 26.62 7.78
C THR A 188 -2.68 26.03 8.30
N LEU A 189 -2.39 24.76 8.03
CA LEU A 189 -1.13 24.13 8.44
C LEU A 189 0.05 24.66 7.61
N PRO A 190 1.18 25.03 8.24
CA PRO A 190 2.38 25.41 7.51
C PRO A 190 2.97 24.22 6.74
N ALA A 191 3.57 24.50 5.57
CA ALA A 191 4.32 23.49 4.82
C ALA A 191 5.46 22.91 5.68
N ALA A 192 5.56 21.58 5.71
CA ALA A 192 6.62 20.89 6.44
C ALA A 192 8.00 21.28 5.90
N LYS A 193 8.97 21.49 6.78
CA LYS A 193 10.36 21.80 6.43
C LYS A 193 11.29 20.83 7.17
N PRO A 194 11.42 19.56 6.72
CA PRO A 194 12.28 18.58 7.35
C PRO A 194 13.76 18.88 7.08
N ASP A 195 14.58 18.71 8.10
CA ASP A 195 16.03 18.99 8.02
C ASP A 195 16.80 17.89 7.28
N HIS A 196 16.22 16.68 7.20
CA HIS A 196 16.68 15.56 6.39
C HIS A 196 15.49 14.66 6.01
N HIS A 197 15.46 14.14 4.77
CA HIS A 197 14.52 13.12 4.30
C HIS A 197 15.05 12.37 3.08
N PHE A 198 14.58 11.14 2.90
CA PHE A 198 14.82 10.32 1.71
C PHE A 198 13.71 10.48 0.67
N GLY A 199 14.07 10.27 -0.59
CA GLY A 199 13.18 10.29 -1.74
C GLY A 199 13.66 9.37 -2.86
N ALA A 200 13.16 9.60 -4.07
CA ALA A 200 13.64 9.02 -5.33
C ALA A 200 13.97 10.16 -6.30
N ARG A 201 14.73 9.90 -7.37
CA ARG A 201 15.03 10.95 -8.34
C ARG A 201 13.78 11.25 -9.18
N PRO A 202 13.53 12.51 -9.58
CA PRO A 202 12.46 12.85 -10.50
C PRO A 202 12.52 12.10 -11.84
N GLU A 203 13.70 11.66 -12.28
CA GLU A 203 13.87 10.81 -13.47
C GLU A 203 13.49 9.32 -13.31
N ASP A 204 13.36 8.80 -12.08
CA ASP A 204 13.03 7.38 -11.84
C ASP A 204 11.52 7.08 -12.08
N LEU A 205 10.66 8.10 -11.96
CA LEU A 205 9.22 7.99 -12.22
C LEU A 205 8.86 8.42 -13.65
N ASN A 206 7.93 7.69 -14.27
CA ASN A 206 7.36 8.08 -15.57
C ASN A 206 6.80 9.51 -15.50
N ARG A 207 7.29 10.38 -16.40
CA ARG A 207 6.94 11.80 -16.43
C ARG A 207 5.42 12.06 -16.39
N GLN A 208 4.60 11.30 -17.10
CA GLN A 208 3.14 11.55 -17.08
C GLN A 208 2.58 11.33 -15.66
N ILE A 209 2.96 10.24 -15.00
CA ILE A 209 2.51 9.94 -13.63
C ILE A 209 3.05 11.00 -12.65
N ARG A 210 4.28 11.46 -12.84
CA ARG A 210 4.91 12.50 -12.01
C ARG A 210 4.24 13.87 -12.20
N ASP A 211 3.91 14.23 -13.44
CA ASP A 211 3.24 15.48 -13.77
C ASP A 211 1.75 15.44 -13.31
N GLU A 212 1.08 14.28 -13.35
CA GLU A 212 -0.27 14.04 -12.79
C GLU A 212 -0.30 14.07 -11.25
N LEU A 213 0.71 13.47 -10.59
CA LEU A 213 0.82 13.40 -9.12
C LEU A 213 1.64 14.55 -8.50
N ASN A 214 1.99 15.59 -9.28
CA ASN A 214 2.97 16.62 -8.90
C ASN A 214 2.75 17.17 -7.48
N HIS A 215 1.52 17.57 -7.15
CA HIS A 215 1.16 18.17 -5.85
C HIS A 215 0.99 17.16 -4.70
N TYR A 216 1.29 15.88 -4.92
CA TYR A 216 1.22 14.82 -3.91
C TYR A 216 2.57 14.18 -3.61
N ILE A 217 3.45 14.09 -4.62
CA ILE A 217 4.75 13.40 -4.49
C ILE A 217 5.98 14.28 -4.72
N VAL A 218 5.84 15.51 -5.25
CA VAL A 218 7.00 16.40 -5.52
C VAL A 218 7.05 17.49 -4.43
N PRO A 219 8.01 17.48 -3.49
CA PRO A 219 8.03 18.42 -2.37
C PRO A 219 8.17 19.90 -2.76
N SER A 220 8.97 20.19 -3.78
CA SER A 220 9.37 21.54 -4.18
C SER A 220 9.34 21.68 -5.70
N THR A 221 9.15 22.89 -6.22
CA THR A 221 9.16 23.17 -7.66
C THR A 221 10.56 23.14 -8.30
N GLN A 222 11.62 22.93 -7.51
CA GLN A 222 12.98 22.72 -7.98
C GLN A 222 13.12 21.29 -8.54
N SER A 223 13.35 21.19 -9.85
CA SER A 223 13.26 19.94 -10.63
C SER A 223 14.40 18.94 -10.41
N ASP A 224 15.40 19.31 -9.62
CA ASP A 224 16.61 18.56 -9.29
C ASP A 224 16.58 17.95 -7.87
N LEU A 225 15.57 18.29 -7.06
CA LEU A 225 15.37 17.76 -5.71
C LEU A 225 14.60 16.44 -5.69
N ALA A 226 14.80 15.66 -4.63
CA ALA A 226 14.15 14.37 -4.43
C ALA A 226 12.62 14.48 -4.44
N MET A 227 11.94 13.58 -5.18
CA MET A 227 10.50 13.33 -5.02
C MET A 227 10.26 12.31 -3.91
N LEU A 228 9.13 12.37 -3.23
CA LEU A 228 8.78 11.42 -2.16
C LEU A 228 8.67 9.99 -2.71
N GLN A 229 9.21 9.02 -1.97
CA GLN A 229 9.06 7.60 -2.32
C GLN A 229 7.59 7.16 -2.19
N ASN A 230 7.09 6.50 -3.23
CA ASN A 230 5.70 6.11 -3.33
C ASN A 230 5.46 4.72 -2.70
N PHE A 231 5.35 4.68 -1.37
CA PHE A 231 5.09 3.46 -0.60
C PHE A 231 3.61 3.02 -0.70
N PHE A 232 3.29 2.20 -1.71
CA PHE A 232 2.00 1.50 -1.89
C PHE A 232 2.20 -0.02 -1.98
#